data_AF-S7W9F6-F1
#
_entry.id   AF-S7W9F6-F1
#
_cell.length_a   1.000
_cell.length_b   1.000
_cell.length_c   1.000
_cell.angle_alpha   90.00
_cell.angle_beta   90.00
_cell.angle_gamma   90.00
#
_symmetry.space_group_name_H-M   'P 1'
#
loop_
_entity.id
_entity.type
_entity.pdbx_description
1 polymer ?
#
loop_
_entity_poly.entity_id
_entity_poly.type
_entity_poly.pdbx_seq_one_letter_code
_entity_poly.pdbx_strand_id
1 'polypeptide(L)'
;MLYKILKLILEEDTFSIFGTYPLDYNLSHIASNEYKTVEELENTLLLFFNNMLDLPVNSFFYNEAVRMKRFTEKIFRNLEKQSDVDIDYTDHMIDIYTDTTEEYIDVPIMGEHIDFVLK
;
A
#
# COMPACT_ATOMS: atom_id res chain seq x y z
N MET A 1 -0.90 7.97 14.63
CA MET A 1 -1.65 6.93 13.88
C MET A 1 -1.43 7.05 12.38
N LEU A 2 -1.80 8.16 11.75
CA LEU A 2 -1.61 8.42 10.31
C LEU A 2 -0.18 8.21 9.82
N TYR A 3 0.81 8.71 10.57
CA TYR A 3 2.23 8.49 10.27
C TYR A 3 2.64 6.99 10.26
N LYS A 4 2.07 6.18 11.16
CA LYS A 4 2.34 4.73 11.17
C LYS A 4 1.73 4.03 9.95
N ILE A 5 0.53 4.45 9.52
CA ILE A 5 -0.12 3.93 8.31
C ILE A 5 0.71 4.28 7.07
N LEU A 6 1.12 5.54 6.93
CA LEU A 6 1.99 5.98 5.82
C LEU A 6 3.30 5.19 5.79
N LYS A 7 3.92 4.98 6.96
CA LYS A 7 5.13 4.17 7.07
C LYS A 7 4.91 2.73 6.57
N LEU A 8 3.81 2.08 6.96
CA LEU A 8 3.46 0.75 6.46
C LEU A 8 3.32 0.70 4.95
N ILE A 9 2.59 1.67 4.37
CA ILE A 9 2.39 1.75 2.93
C ILE A 9 3.73 1.93 2.20
N LEU A 10 4.64 2.73 2.74
CA LEU A 10 5.97 2.92 2.18
C LEU A 10 6.85 1.66 2.29
N GLU A 11 6.75 0.91 3.40
CA GLU A 11 7.49 -0.34 3.60
C GLU A 11 6.94 -1.47 2.70
N GLU A 12 5.64 -1.46 2.41
CA GLU A 12 5.00 -2.45 1.52
C GLU A 12 5.30 -2.21 0.04
N ASP A 13 5.65 -0.98 -0.37
CA ASP A 13 6.19 -0.67 -1.70
C ASP A 13 7.61 -1.26 -1.83
N THR A 14 7.67 -2.58 -1.96
CA THR A 14 8.88 -3.41 -1.84
C THR A 14 9.98 -3.00 -2.83
N PHE A 15 9.57 -2.49 -3.98
CA PHE A 15 10.47 -2.04 -5.05
C PHE A 15 10.71 -0.52 -5.02
N SER A 16 10.11 0.19 -4.06
CA SER A 16 10.14 1.66 -3.96
C SER A 16 9.70 2.36 -5.25
N ILE A 17 8.82 1.71 -6.02
CA ILE A 17 8.35 2.19 -7.32
C ILE A 17 7.57 3.46 -7.09
N PHE A 18 6.57 3.37 -6.21
CA PHE A 18 5.66 4.45 -5.92
C PHE A 18 6.25 5.45 -4.95
N GLY A 19 7.38 5.14 -4.30
CA GLY A 19 8.20 6.14 -3.60
C GLY A 19 8.74 7.23 -4.52
N THR A 20 8.91 6.95 -5.83
CA THR A 20 9.52 7.89 -6.79
C THR A 20 8.69 8.14 -8.05
N TYR A 21 7.82 7.19 -8.42
CA TYR A 21 6.94 7.26 -9.58
C TYR A 21 5.48 7.50 -9.17
N PRO A 22 4.73 8.32 -9.92
CA PRO A 22 5.19 9.25 -10.95
C PRO A 22 5.97 10.42 -10.32
N LEU A 23 6.85 11.04 -11.12
CA LEU A 23 7.78 12.08 -10.65
C LEU A 23 7.11 13.24 -9.89
N ASP A 24 5.92 13.66 -10.34
CA ASP A 24 5.25 14.86 -9.80
C ASP A 24 4.43 14.59 -8.53
N TYR A 25 3.91 13.38 -8.38
CA TYR A 25 3.00 13.03 -7.28
C TYR A 25 3.12 11.55 -6.94
N ASN A 26 4.05 11.22 -6.04
CA ASN A 26 4.39 9.87 -5.59
C ASN A 26 4.11 9.69 -4.08
N LEU A 27 4.29 8.49 -3.56
CA LEU A 27 4.10 8.19 -2.13
C LEU A 27 5.02 9.01 -1.22
N SER A 28 6.21 9.41 -1.66
CA SER A 28 7.07 10.30 -0.87
C SER A 28 6.44 11.69 -0.71
N HIS A 29 5.83 12.21 -1.78
CA HIS A 29 5.07 13.46 -1.73
C HIS A 29 3.85 13.30 -0.81
N ILE A 30 3.07 12.22 -0.96
CA ILE A 30 1.92 11.92 -0.09
C ILE A 30 2.38 11.87 1.37
N ALA A 31 3.47 11.17 1.68
CA ALA A 31 3.99 11.04 3.04
C ALA A 31 4.47 12.37 3.66
N SER A 32 4.78 13.37 2.84
CA SER A 32 5.17 14.71 3.31
C SER A 32 3.98 15.62 3.61
N ASN A 33 2.77 15.25 3.22
CA ASN A 33 1.56 16.04 3.45
C ASN A 33 1.02 15.90 4.88
N GLU A 34 0.42 16.97 5.39
CA GLU A 34 -0.31 16.95 6.66
C GLU A 34 -1.77 16.57 6.44
N TYR A 35 -2.14 15.35 6.84
CA TYR A 35 -3.53 14.87 6.82
C TYR A 35 -4.21 15.10 8.16
N LYS A 36 -5.46 15.58 8.12
CA LYS A 36 -6.26 15.85 9.32
C LYS A 36 -7.05 14.64 9.78
N THR A 37 -7.45 13.77 8.85
CA THR A 37 -8.26 12.59 9.15
C THR A 37 -7.72 11.33 8.48
N VAL A 38 -8.16 10.18 9.00
CA VAL A 38 -7.87 8.85 8.42
C VAL A 38 -8.51 8.72 7.05
N GLU A 39 -9.74 9.18 6.91
CA GLU A 39 -10.49 9.20 5.65
C GLU A 39 -9.80 10.04 4.56
N GLU A 40 -9.22 11.19 4.93
CA GLU A 40 -8.47 12.03 3.99
C GLU A 40 -7.22 11.32 3.46
N LEU A 41 -6.50 10.63 4.35
CA LEU A 41 -5.34 9.82 3.99
C LEU A 41 -5.74 8.63 3.10
N GLU A 42 -6.79 7.90 3.48
CA GLU A 42 -7.32 6.77 2.72
C GLU A 42 -7.71 7.17 1.30
N ASN A 43 -8.55 8.19 1.18
CA ASN A 43 -9.01 8.69 -0.11
C ASN A 43 -7.84 9.14 -0.99
N THR A 44 -6.82 9.77 -0.40
CA THR A 44 -5.62 10.20 -1.14
C THR A 44 -4.81 9.01 -1.66
N LEU A 45 -4.57 7.99 -0.83
CA LEU A 45 -3.84 6.79 -1.21
C LEU A 45 -4.61 5.98 -2.27
N LEU A 46 -5.92 5.78 -2.08
CA LEU A 46 -6.74 5.05 -3.04
C LEU A 46 -6.85 5.78 -4.38
N LEU A 47 -6.98 7.12 -4.37
CA LEU A 47 -6.94 7.92 -5.58
C LEU A 47 -5.60 7.77 -6.31
N PHE A 48 -4.49 7.84 -5.56
CA PHE A 48 -3.16 7.64 -6.11
C PHE A 48 -3.04 6.30 -6.85
N PHE A 49 -3.40 5.19 -6.20
CA PHE A 49 -3.32 3.88 -6.85
C PHE A 49 -4.33 3.71 -7.97
N ASN A 50 -5.53 4.28 -7.86
CA ASN A 50 -6.52 4.27 -8.95
C ASN A 50 -5.99 4.94 -10.21
N ASN A 51 -5.28 6.07 -10.09
CA ASN A 51 -4.68 6.74 -11.24
C ASN A 51 -3.62 5.87 -11.94
N MET A 52 -2.94 4.99 -11.19
CA MET A 52 -2.00 4.03 -11.77
C MET A 52 -2.71 2.89 -12.52
N LEU A 53 -4.01 2.67 -12.29
CA LEU A 53 -4.80 1.66 -13.00
C LEU A 53 -5.20 2.11 -14.42
N ASP A 54 -4.97 3.38 -14.78
CA ASP A 54 -5.11 3.86 -16.15
C ASP A 54 -3.93 3.43 -17.05
N LEU A 55 -2.85 2.90 -16.44
CA LEU A 55 -1.73 2.33 -17.16
C LEU A 55 -2.09 0.97 -17.79
N PRO A 56 -1.35 0.51 -18.82
CA PRO A 56 -1.63 -0.78 -19.44
C PRO A 56 -1.66 -1.91 -18.41
N VAL A 57 -2.68 -2.78 -18.51
CA VAL A 57 -2.91 -3.91 -17.57
C VAL A 57 -1.71 -4.85 -17.46
N ASN A 58 -0.92 -4.96 -18.52
CA ASN A 58 0.29 -5.80 -18.56
C ASN A 58 1.54 -5.06 -18.09
N SER A 59 1.42 -3.84 -17.56
CA SER A 59 2.55 -3.10 -17.02
C SER A 59 2.78 -3.48 -15.56
N PHE A 60 4.05 -3.58 -15.19
CA PHE A 60 4.47 -3.79 -13.82
C PHE A 60 3.85 -2.77 -12.84
N PHE A 61 3.78 -1.49 -13.23
CA PHE A 61 3.15 -0.43 -12.46
C PHE A 61 1.66 -0.68 -12.19
N TYR A 62 0.92 -1.18 -13.19
CA TYR A 62 -0.48 -1.53 -13.02
C TYR A 62 -0.63 -2.66 -11.98
N ASN A 63 0.14 -3.74 -12.13
CA ASN A 63 0.07 -4.90 -11.25
C ASN A 63 0.42 -4.54 -9.80
N GLU A 64 1.49 -3.77 -9.60
CA GLU A 64 1.88 -3.29 -8.28
C GLU A 64 0.86 -2.31 -7.71
N ALA A 65 0.24 -1.45 -8.53
CA ALA A 65 -0.81 -0.57 -8.06
C ALA A 65 -2.06 -1.33 -7.61
N VAL A 66 -2.45 -2.40 -8.30
CA VAL A 66 -3.54 -3.28 -7.87
C VAL A 66 -3.22 -3.91 -6.51
N ARG A 67 -2.00 -4.43 -6.34
CA ARG A 67 -1.54 -5.03 -5.07
C ARG A 67 -1.58 -4.02 -3.93
N MET A 68 -0.96 -2.86 -4.14
CA MET A 68 -0.88 -1.79 -3.15
C MET A 68 -2.24 -1.19 -2.79
N LYS A 69 -3.13 -1.03 -3.77
CA LYS A 69 -4.51 -0.59 -3.54
C LYS A 69 -5.25 -1.56 -2.62
N ARG A 70 -5.18 -2.87 -2.88
CA ARG A 70 -5.83 -3.89 -2.04
C ARG A 70 -5.28 -3.91 -0.62
N PHE A 71 -3.96 -3.79 -0.49
CA PHE A 71 -3.31 -3.68 0.83
C PHE A 71 -3.81 -2.46 1.60
N THR A 72 -3.89 -1.31 0.93
CA THR A 72 -4.43 -0.05 1.47
C THR A 72 -5.87 -0.25 1.96
N GLU A 73 -6.77 -0.77 1.10
CA GLU A 73 -8.17 -1.05 1.46
C GLU A 73 -8.29 -2.01 2.66
N LYS A 74 -7.39 -3.00 2.80
CA LYS A 74 -7.38 -3.95 3.92
C LYS A 74 -6.97 -3.26 5.23
N ILE A 75 -5.96 -2.39 5.20
CA ILE A 75 -5.55 -1.61 6.38
C ILE A 75 -6.71 -0.77 6.90
N PHE A 76 -7.33 0.04 6.04
CA PHE A 76 -8.38 0.96 6.47
C PHE A 76 -9.64 0.23 6.92
N ARG A 77 -10.06 -0.84 6.24
CA ARG A 77 -11.17 -1.68 6.69
C ARG A 77 -10.93 -2.30 8.06
N ASN A 78 -9.69 -2.70 8.36
CA ASN A 78 -9.35 -3.25 9.67
C ASN A 78 -9.35 -2.16 10.75
N LEU A 79 -8.92 -0.94 10.43
CA LEU A 79 -9.02 0.21 11.33
C LEU A 79 -10.47 0.57 11.65
N GLU A 80 -11.37 0.55 10.66
CA GLU A 80 -12.80 0.78 10.87
C GLU A 80 -13.40 -0.26 11.82
N LYS A 81 -13.12 -1.55 11.59
CA LYS A 81 -13.55 -2.64 12.48
C LYS A 81 -13.02 -2.52 13.90
N GLN A 82 -11.85 -1.90 14.08
CA GLN A 82 -11.21 -1.70 15.37
C GLN A 82 -11.66 -0.40 16.06
N SER A 83 -12.19 0.58 15.34
CA SER A 83 -12.74 1.80 15.95
C SER A 83 -13.97 1.53 16.83
N ASP A 84 -14.58 0.35 16.69
CA ASP A 84 -15.62 -0.17 17.60
C ASP A 84 -15.06 -0.84 18.88
N VAL A 85 -13.74 -1.01 19.02
CA VAL A 85 -13.10 -1.71 20.14
C VAL A 85 -11.82 -0.99 20.58
N ASP A 86 -11.90 -0.27 21.70
CA ASP A 86 -10.84 0.57 22.31
C ASP A 86 -9.61 -0.24 22.77
N ILE A 87 -8.63 -0.53 21.89
CA ILE A 87 -7.44 -1.36 22.22
C ILE A 87 -6.16 -0.85 21.54
N ASP A 88 -5.04 -0.98 22.28
CA ASP A 88 -3.66 -0.60 21.97
C ASP A 88 -3.11 -1.19 20.65
N TYR A 89 -2.63 -0.32 19.76
CA TYR A 89 -2.41 -0.57 18.32
C TYR A 89 -1.04 -1.18 17.96
N THR A 90 -0.19 -1.53 18.94
CA THR A 90 1.19 -1.96 18.64
C THR A 90 1.30 -3.46 18.35
N ASP A 91 0.58 -4.30 19.09
CA ASP A 91 0.62 -5.75 18.90
C ASP A 91 -0.12 -6.19 17.62
N HIS A 92 -1.16 -5.45 17.21
CA HIS A 92 -2.00 -5.82 16.05
C HIS A 92 -1.41 -5.48 14.69
N MET A 93 -0.33 -4.70 14.64
CA MET A 93 0.41 -4.47 13.39
C MET A 93 1.12 -5.75 12.94
N ILE A 94 1.52 -6.60 13.89
CA ILE A 94 2.09 -7.93 13.63
C ILE A 94 1.00 -8.86 13.07
N ASP A 95 -0.22 -8.81 13.62
CA ASP A 95 -1.36 -9.58 13.10
C ASP A 95 -1.72 -9.18 11.66
N ILE A 96 -1.73 -7.88 11.36
CA ILE A 96 -1.96 -7.36 10.00
C ILE A 96 -0.89 -7.86 9.01
N TYR A 97 0.37 -7.90 9.43
CA TYR A 97 1.46 -8.43 8.60
C TYR A 97 1.39 -9.95 8.42
N THR A 98 0.99 -10.67 9.46
CA THR A 98 0.91 -12.15 9.41
C THR A 98 -0.24 -12.60 8.51
N ASP A 99 -1.41 -11.97 8.64
CA ASP A 99 -2.60 -12.22 7.81
C ASP A 99 -2.46 -11.74 6.35
N THR A 100 -1.48 -10.90 6.04
CA THR A 100 -1.18 -10.47 4.67
C THR A 100 -0.18 -11.39 3.98
N THR A 101 0.67 -12.09 4.73
CA THR A 101 1.70 -12.97 4.17
C THR A 101 1.15 -14.35 3.82
N GLU A 102 0.20 -14.89 4.60
CA GLU A 102 -0.33 -16.25 4.40
C GLU A 102 -1.22 -16.41 3.15
N GLU A 103 -1.75 -15.32 2.58
CA GLU A 103 -2.73 -15.36 1.48
C GLU A 103 -2.11 -15.26 0.07
N TYR A 104 -0.78 -15.06 -0.06
CA TYR A 104 -0.16 -14.56 -1.30
C TYR A 104 1.04 -15.37 -1.85
N ILE A 105 0.94 -16.70 -1.91
CA ILE A 105 1.82 -17.49 -2.80
C ILE A 105 1.06 -17.77 -4.09
N ASP A 106 0.97 -16.76 -4.97
CA ASP A 106 0.52 -16.96 -6.35
C ASP A 106 1.74 -17.00 -7.29
N VAL A 107 2.04 -18.21 -7.74
CA VAL A 107 3.25 -18.65 -8.45
C VAL A 107 3.57 -17.92 -9.79
N PRO A 108 2.65 -17.27 -10.52
CA PRO A 108 3.01 -16.60 -11.79
C PRO A 108 3.80 -15.30 -11.64
N ILE A 109 3.77 -14.64 -10.48
CA ILE A 109 4.35 -13.29 -10.25
C ILE A 109 5.89 -13.34 -10.10
N MET A 110 6.49 -14.52 -9.85
CA MET A 110 7.94 -14.65 -9.70
C MET A 110 8.72 -14.31 -10.99
N GLY A 111 8.14 -14.48 -12.18
CA GLY A 111 8.86 -14.32 -13.45
C GLY A 111 9.40 -12.90 -13.68
N GLU A 112 8.54 -11.89 -13.53
CA GLU A 112 8.95 -10.48 -13.72
C GLU A 112 9.71 -9.91 -12.52
N HIS A 113 9.40 -10.37 -11.30
CA HIS A 113 10.21 -10.03 -10.10
C HIS A 113 11.65 -10.50 -10.25
N ILE A 114 11.88 -11.68 -10.82
CA ILE A 114 13.22 -12.20 -11.10
C ILE A 114 13.93 -11.35 -12.17
N ASP A 115 13.23 -10.97 -13.25
CA ASP A 115 13.84 -10.16 -14.32
C ASP A 115 14.17 -8.72 -13.90
N PHE A 116 13.42 -8.13 -12.96
CA PHE A 116 13.72 -6.82 -12.38
C PHE A 116 14.90 -6.86 -11.38
N VAL A 117 15.02 -7.93 -10.60
CA VAL A 117 16.10 -8.10 -9.60
C VAL A 117 17.43 -8.52 -10.24
N LEU A 118 17.41 -9.19 -11.39
CA LEU A 118 18.60 -9.68 -12.09
C LEU A 118 19.22 -8.71 -13.11
N LYS A 119 18.69 -7.49 -13.24
CA LYS A 119 19.27 -6.41 -14.05
C LYS A 119 19.94 -5.34 -13.18
#